data_AF-A4WJX1-F1
#
_entry.id   AF-A4WJX1-F1
#
_cell.length_a   1.000
_cell.length_b   1.000
_cell.length_c   1.000
_cell.angle_alpha   90.00
_cell.angle_beta   90.00
_cell.angle_gamma   90.00
#
_symmetry.space_group_name_H-M   'P 1'
#
loop_
_entity.id
_entity.type
_entity.pdbx_description
1 polymer ?
#
loop_
_entity_poly.entity_id
_entity_poly.type
_entity_poly.pdbx_seq_one_letter_code
_entity_poly.pdbx_strand_id
1 'polypeptide(L)'
;MTYLLSAVGLSALKALGVSREEAARLAGSKLAGFAERCPGPGRIAELHVALAVSRLAGGPVELELIATDTPEALLAARLVLLCAEATGAARPLGFVAVKRFAPGSYDAAAQLLRAALERLGRARGERFVSITTGFNLVAVYLALAGWMAGARVVYVDEGGGVHEVPRVRGAPGDVEIFK
;
A
#
# COMPACT_ATOMS: atom_id res chain seq x y z
N MET A 1 17.79 5.53 -1.48
CA MET A 1 16.53 5.39 -2.24
C MET A 1 15.59 4.58 -1.37
N THR A 2 14.39 5.11 -1.12
CA THR A 2 13.47 4.57 -0.12
C THR A 2 12.34 3.85 -0.83
N TYR A 3 12.11 2.59 -0.48
CA TYR A 3 11.08 1.74 -1.08
C TYR A 3 9.88 1.64 -0.14
N LEU A 4 8.67 1.82 -0.67
CA LEU A 4 7.42 1.67 0.05
C LEU A 4 6.51 0.67 -0.65
N LEU A 5 6.17 -0.40 0.06
CA LEU A 5 5.12 -1.34 -0.33
C LEU A 5 3.84 -1.04 0.45
N SER A 6 2.71 -0.91 -0.24
CA SER A 6 1.41 -0.69 0.39
C SER A 6 0.32 -1.55 -0.26
N ALA A 7 -0.66 -1.97 0.53
CA ALA A 7 -1.90 -2.49 -0.03
C ALA A 7 -2.76 -1.34 -0.55
N VAL A 8 -3.51 -1.62 -1.61
CA VAL A 8 -4.46 -0.68 -2.20
C VAL A 8 -5.79 -0.81 -1.50
N GLY A 9 -6.24 0.30 -0.92
CA GLY A 9 -7.61 0.53 -0.52
C GLY A 9 -8.43 1.18 -1.64
N LEU A 10 -9.67 1.54 -1.32
CA LEU A 10 -10.59 2.21 -2.26
C LEU A 10 -10.63 3.74 -2.06
N SER A 11 -9.67 4.28 -1.31
CA SER A 11 -9.54 5.71 -0.98
C SER A 11 -9.47 6.57 -2.24
N ALA A 12 -8.68 6.16 -3.24
CA ALA A 12 -8.53 6.85 -4.51
C ALA A 12 -9.85 6.94 -5.30
N LEU A 13 -10.64 5.85 -5.33
CA LEU A 13 -11.96 5.87 -5.98
C LEU A 13 -12.89 6.89 -5.31
N LYS A 14 -12.95 6.86 -3.98
CA LYS A 14 -13.76 7.80 -3.20
C LYS A 14 -13.31 9.25 -3.43
N ALA A 15 -12.00 9.50 -3.41
CA ALA A 15 -11.45 10.84 -3.57
C ALA A 15 -11.68 11.42 -4.97
N LEU A 16 -11.76 10.57 -6.00
CA LEU A 16 -12.02 10.94 -7.39
C LEU A 16 -13.50 10.86 -7.79
N GLY A 17 -14.38 10.48 -6.86
CA GLY A 17 -15.82 10.36 -7.09
C GLY A 17 -16.19 9.23 -8.06
N VAL A 18 -15.42 8.13 -8.08
CA VAL A 18 -15.67 6.96 -8.95
C VAL A 18 -16.48 5.92 -8.17
N SER A 19 -17.66 5.59 -8.66
CA SER A 19 -18.51 4.52 -8.12
C SER A 19 -17.95 3.12 -8.45
N ARG A 20 -18.46 2.08 -7.78
CA ARG A 20 -18.04 0.69 -8.06
C ARG A 20 -18.41 0.23 -9.47
N GLU A 21 -19.59 0.62 -9.95
CA GLU A 21 -20.04 0.29 -11.31
C GLU A 21 -19.19 0.98 -12.39
N GLU A 22 -18.84 2.25 -12.17
CA GLU A 22 -17.87 2.94 -13.03
C GLU A 22 -16.49 2.28 -12.95
N ALA A 23 -16.07 1.84 -11.75
CA ALA A 23 -14.79 1.20 -11.59
C ALA A 23 -14.67 -0.09 -12.41
N ALA A 24 -15.71 -0.92 -12.43
CA ALA A 24 -15.78 -2.12 -13.26
C ALA A 24 -15.65 -1.80 -14.76
N ARG A 25 -16.31 -0.73 -15.22
CA ARG A 25 -16.22 -0.29 -16.63
C ARG A 25 -14.85 0.26 -16.99
N LEU A 26 -14.22 0.99 -16.06
CA LEU A 26 -12.94 1.69 -16.29
C LEU A 26 -11.69 0.83 -16.04
N ALA A 27 -11.83 -0.35 -15.43
CA ALA A 27 -10.71 -1.21 -15.05
C ALA A 27 -9.77 -1.53 -16.23
N GLY A 28 -10.28 -1.62 -17.46
CA GLY A 28 -9.52 -1.83 -18.70
C GLY A 28 -9.26 -0.58 -19.55
N SER A 29 -9.77 0.60 -19.16
CA SER A 29 -9.71 1.82 -19.97
C SER A 29 -8.41 2.60 -19.76
N LYS A 30 -8.06 3.50 -20.68
CA LYS A 30 -7.00 4.51 -20.47
C LYS A 30 -7.50 5.57 -19.47
N LEU A 31 -6.59 6.05 -18.60
CA LEU A 31 -6.93 6.96 -17.50
C LEU A 31 -6.38 8.39 -17.71
N ALA A 32 -6.01 8.78 -18.94
CA ALA A 32 -5.29 10.03 -19.20
C ALA A 32 -5.99 11.29 -18.63
N GLY A 33 -7.33 11.36 -18.69
CA GLY A 33 -8.09 12.49 -18.15
C GLY A 33 -8.20 12.54 -16.61
N PHE A 34 -7.67 11.55 -15.89
CA PHE A 34 -7.69 11.55 -14.42
C PHE A 34 -6.50 12.28 -13.81
N ALA A 35 -5.39 12.47 -14.55
CA ALA A 35 -4.18 13.09 -14.00
C ALA A 35 -4.44 14.52 -13.49
N GLU A 36 -5.17 15.33 -14.28
CA GLU A 36 -5.55 16.71 -13.93
C GLU A 36 -6.56 16.78 -12.77
N ARG A 37 -7.23 15.67 -12.48
CA ARG A 37 -8.25 15.54 -11.43
C ARG A 37 -7.68 14.96 -10.13
N CYS A 38 -6.40 14.61 -10.10
CA CYS A 38 -5.79 14.00 -8.93
C CYS A 38 -5.92 14.93 -7.71
N PRO A 39 -6.55 14.45 -6.62
CA PRO A 39 -6.66 15.24 -5.41
C PRO A 39 -5.28 15.42 -4.77
N GLY A 40 -5.17 16.38 -3.84
CA GLY A 40 -3.97 16.51 -3.02
C GLY A 40 -3.58 15.17 -2.36
N PRO A 41 -2.28 14.80 -2.30
CA PRO A 41 -1.84 13.48 -1.86
C PRO A 41 -2.38 13.04 -0.50
N GLY A 42 -2.59 13.97 0.44
CA GLY A 42 -3.18 13.67 1.76
C GLY A 42 -4.60 13.11 1.73
N ARG A 43 -5.31 13.21 0.59
CA ARG A 43 -6.67 12.67 0.41
C ARG A 43 -6.70 11.22 -0.07
N ILE A 44 -5.55 10.68 -0.50
CA ILE A 44 -5.38 9.29 -0.89
C ILE A 44 -4.42 8.67 0.11
N ALA A 45 -4.91 7.73 0.91
CA ALA A 45 -4.15 7.23 2.07
C ALA A 45 -2.77 6.65 1.69
N GLU A 46 -2.66 5.96 0.56
CA GLU A 46 -1.38 5.44 0.03
C GLU A 46 -0.38 6.55 -0.30
N LEU A 47 -0.85 7.68 -0.84
CA LEU A 47 -0.01 8.83 -1.16
C LEU A 47 0.31 9.67 0.08
N HIS A 48 -0.61 9.78 1.02
CA HIS A 48 -0.38 10.38 2.32
C HIS A 48 0.75 9.68 3.07
N VAL A 49 0.73 8.34 3.06
CA VAL A 49 1.82 7.52 3.59
C VAL A 49 3.12 7.77 2.85
N ALA A 50 3.10 7.79 1.52
CA ALA A 50 4.31 8.01 0.74
C ALA A 50 4.96 9.37 1.05
N LEU A 51 4.16 10.42 1.21
CA LEU A 51 4.66 11.73 1.66
C LEU A 51 5.25 11.67 3.07
N ALA A 52 4.58 11.01 4.01
CA ALA A 52 5.06 10.92 5.38
C ALA A 52 6.38 10.14 5.47
N VAL A 53 6.50 9.03 4.74
CA VAL A 53 7.73 8.23 4.62
C VAL A 53 8.83 9.01 3.90
N SER A 54 8.50 9.78 2.86
CA SER A 54 9.44 10.66 2.15
C SER A 54 10.08 11.68 3.09
N ARG A 55 9.27 12.33 3.95
CA ARG A 55 9.76 13.25 4.98
C ARG A 55 10.64 12.54 6.01
N LEU A 56 10.20 11.37 6.50
CA LEU A 56 10.94 10.58 7.48
C LEU A 56 12.31 10.13 6.95
N ALA A 57 12.38 9.71 5.70
CA ALA A 57 13.61 9.21 5.07
C ALA A 57 14.45 10.33 4.40
N GLY A 58 13.97 11.57 4.41
CA GLY A 58 14.68 12.72 3.83
C GLY A 58 14.87 12.66 2.31
N GLY A 59 13.98 11.99 1.57
CA GLY A 59 14.15 11.81 0.13
C GLY A 59 13.00 11.10 -0.59
N PRO A 60 13.07 11.00 -1.93
CA PRO A 60 11.99 10.45 -2.73
C PRO A 60 11.73 8.97 -2.42
N VAL A 61 10.45 8.61 -2.44
CA VAL A 61 9.96 7.25 -2.22
C VAL A 61 9.58 6.60 -3.54
N GLU A 62 10.02 5.36 -3.72
CA GLU A 62 9.51 4.46 -4.74
C GLU A 62 8.28 3.72 -4.20
N LEU A 63 7.14 3.88 -4.86
CA LEU A 63 5.87 3.28 -4.44
C LEU A 63 5.55 2.06 -5.30
N GLU A 64 5.42 0.90 -4.66
CA GLU A 64 4.84 -0.30 -5.26
C GLU A 64 3.60 -0.73 -4.47
N LEU A 65 2.61 -1.26 -5.20
CA LEU A 65 1.31 -1.55 -4.64
C LEU A 65 0.93 -3.04 -4.75
N ILE A 66 0.16 -3.53 -3.79
CA ILE A 66 -0.55 -4.82 -3.89
C ILE A 66 -2.05 -4.53 -3.95
N ALA A 67 -2.72 -5.03 -4.99
CA ALA A 67 -4.15 -4.92 -5.17
C ALA A 67 -4.78 -6.31 -5.23
N THR A 68 -6.00 -6.45 -4.71
CA THR A 68 -6.78 -7.66 -4.98
C THR A 68 -7.25 -7.70 -6.44
N ASP A 69 -7.52 -8.88 -6.97
CA ASP A 69 -7.99 -9.13 -8.34
C ASP A 69 -9.44 -8.70 -8.62
N THR A 70 -9.95 -7.70 -7.89
CA THR A 70 -11.26 -7.10 -8.16
C THR A 70 -11.12 -5.87 -9.06
N PRO A 71 -12.12 -5.58 -9.92
CA PRO A 71 -12.06 -4.41 -10.80
C PRO A 71 -11.82 -3.09 -10.05
N GLU A 72 -12.41 -2.93 -8.87
CA GLU A 72 -12.26 -1.73 -8.05
C GLU A 72 -10.85 -1.57 -7.52
N ALA A 73 -10.25 -2.63 -6.99
CA ALA A 73 -8.89 -2.60 -6.47
C ALA A 73 -7.86 -2.40 -7.58
N LEU A 74 -8.05 -3.04 -8.73
CA LEU A 74 -7.18 -2.85 -9.90
C LEU A 74 -7.25 -1.41 -10.43
N LEU A 75 -8.45 -0.84 -10.54
CA LEU A 75 -8.59 0.57 -10.94
C LEU A 75 -8.01 1.51 -9.88
N ALA A 76 -8.27 1.27 -8.60
CA ALA A 76 -7.72 2.06 -7.51
C ALA A 76 -6.19 2.07 -7.56
N ALA A 77 -5.54 0.92 -7.78
CA ALA A 77 -4.09 0.84 -7.89
C ALA A 77 -3.56 1.70 -9.03
N ARG A 78 -4.20 1.61 -10.20
CA ARG A 78 -3.83 2.43 -11.38
C ARG A 78 -3.99 3.92 -11.10
N LEU A 79 -5.06 4.33 -10.42
CA LEU A 79 -5.31 5.72 -10.05
C LEU A 79 -4.34 6.23 -8.99
N VAL A 80 -4.01 5.42 -7.98
CA VAL A 80 -2.99 5.78 -6.98
C VAL A 80 -1.65 6.03 -7.67
N LEU A 81 -1.19 5.13 -8.55
CA LEU A 81 0.09 5.31 -9.25
C LEU A 81 0.08 6.51 -10.21
N LEU A 82 -1.03 6.73 -10.92
CA LEU A 82 -1.21 7.92 -11.77
C LEU A 82 -1.09 9.19 -10.94
N CYS A 83 -1.78 9.25 -9.80
CA CYS A 83 -1.75 10.42 -8.93
C CYS A 83 -0.42 10.56 -8.17
N ALA A 84 0.29 9.46 -7.86
CA ALA A 84 1.63 9.52 -7.30
C ALA A 84 2.57 10.30 -8.21
N GLU A 85 2.57 9.98 -9.50
CA GLU A 85 3.37 10.65 -10.52
C GLU A 85 2.89 12.10 -10.72
N ALA A 86 1.60 12.29 -10.98
CA ALA A 86 1.03 13.60 -11.32
C ALA A 86 1.21 14.64 -10.21
N THR A 87 1.25 14.21 -8.95
CA THR A 87 1.44 15.09 -7.78
C THR A 87 2.88 15.14 -7.27
N GLY A 88 3.78 14.31 -7.81
CA GLY A 88 5.15 14.14 -7.31
C GLY A 88 5.23 13.53 -5.90
N ALA A 89 4.16 12.90 -5.41
CA ALA A 89 4.13 12.33 -4.06
C ALA A 89 5.07 11.12 -3.90
N ALA A 90 5.23 10.34 -4.96
CA ALA A 90 6.14 9.20 -5.02
C ALA A 90 6.45 8.82 -6.47
N ARG A 91 7.54 8.10 -6.67
CA ARG A 91 7.90 7.49 -7.95
C ARG A 91 7.19 6.13 -8.08
N PRO A 92 6.24 5.94 -9.01
CA PRO A 92 5.52 4.68 -9.13
C PRO A 92 6.40 3.58 -9.75
N LEU A 93 6.43 2.40 -9.11
CA LEU A 93 7.07 1.21 -9.65
C LEU A 93 6.08 0.25 -10.33
N GLY A 94 4.81 0.32 -9.96
CA GLY A 94 3.76 -0.56 -10.46
C GLY A 94 2.94 -1.19 -9.34
N PHE A 95 2.14 -2.18 -9.71
CA PHE A 95 1.36 -2.95 -8.75
C PHE A 95 1.25 -4.42 -9.17
N VAL A 96 0.91 -5.27 -8.20
CA VAL A 96 0.57 -6.68 -8.45
C VAL A 96 -0.85 -6.99 -8.03
N ALA A 97 -1.52 -7.79 -8.85
CA ALA A 97 -2.81 -8.37 -8.53
C ALA A 97 -2.63 -9.69 -7.76
N VAL A 98 -3.32 -9.83 -6.63
CA VAL A 98 -3.41 -11.07 -5.85
C VAL A 98 -4.86 -11.46 -5.67
N LYS A 99 -5.14 -12.76 -5.48
CA LYS A 99 -6.51 -13.22 -5.28
C LYS A 99 -7.16 -12.50 -4.09
N ARG A 100 -8.40 -12.05 -4.26
CA ARG A 100 -9.21 -11.55 -3.15
C ARG A 100 -9.40 -12.65 -2.11
N PHE A 101 -9.27 -12.28 -0.84
CA PHE A 101 -9.61 -13.16 0.27
C PHE A 101 -11.08 -13.55 0.21
N ALA A 102 -11.33 -14.85 0.22
CA ALA A 102 -12.65 -15.45 0.37
C ALA A 102 -12.62 -16.40 1.58
N PRO A 103 -13.76 -16.62 2.27
CA PRO A 103 -13.84 -17.62 3.34
C PRO A 103 -13.26 -18.97 2.90
N GLY A 104 -12.37 -19.54 3.70
CA GLY A 104 -11.68 -20.81 3.40
C GLY A 104 -10.53 -20.73 2.40
N SER A 105 -10.26 -19.57 1.78
CA SER A 105 -9.18 -19.42 0.80
C SER A 105 -7.86 -18.98 1.44
N TYR A 106 -7.13 -19.94 2.00
CA TYR A 106 -5.76 -19.71 2.50
C TYR A 106 -4.73 -19.53 1.37
N ASP A 107 -5.06 -19.96 0.14
CA ASP A 107 -4.21 -19.75 -1.04
C ASP A 107 -3.99 -18.27 -1.35
N ALA A 108 -5.03 -17.42 -1.16
CA ALA A 108 -4.91 -15.98 -1.34
C ALA A 108 -3.90 -15.37 -0.34
N ALA A 109 -3.88 -15.86 0.90
CA ALA A 109 -2.91 -15.45 1.91
C ALA A 109 -1.48 -15.82 1.51
N ALA A 110 -1.28 -17.07 1.08
CA ALA A 110 0.03 -17.55 0.64
C ALA A 110 0.53 -16.79 -0.60
N GLN A 111 -0.36 -16.50 -1.55
CA GLN A 111 -0.04 -15.70 -2.72
C GLN A 111 0.37 -14.27 -2.35
N LEU A 112 -0.39 -13.63 -1.45
CA LEU A 112 -0.09 -12.28 -0.99
C LEU A 112 1.25 -12.20 -0.26
N LEU A 113 1.50 -13.13 0.67
CA LEU A 113 2.76 -13.20 1.40
C LEU A 113 3.95 -13.40 0.46
N ARG A 114 3.85 -14.34 -0.49
CA ARG A 114 4.89 -14.59 -1.49
C ARG A 114 5.14 -13.35 -2.36
N ALA A 115 4.07 -12.74 -2.87
CA ALA A 115 4.17 -11.55 -3.71
C ALA A 115 4.83 -10.38 -2.98
N ALA A 116 4.50 -10.17 -1.70
CA ALA A 116 5.11 -9.13 -0.87
C ALA A 116 6.61 -9.40 -0.61
N LEU A 117 6.96 -10.62 -0.21
CA LEU A 117 8.35 -11.00 0.05
C LEU A 117 9.24 -10.88 -1.19
N GLU A 118 8.75 -11.31 -2.36
CA GLU A 118 9.47 -11.18 -3.62
C GLU A 118 9.83 -9.72 -3.94
N ARG A 119 8.89 -8.80 -3.69
CA ARG A 119 9.05 -7.37 -3.93
C ARG A 119 10.02 -6.73 -2.96
N LEU A 120 9.84 -7.03 -1.67
CA LEU A 120 10.75 -6.58 -0.61
C LEU A 120 12.17 -7.14 -0.76
N GLY A 121 12.33 -8.30 -1.41
CA GLY A 121 13.62 -8.89 -1.75
C GLY A 121 14.29 -8.25 -2.97
N ARG A 122 13.52 -7.67 -3.90
CA ARG A 122 14.03 -6.92 -5.07
C ARG A 122 14.35 -5.45 -4.75
N ALA A 123 13.73 -4.90 -3.72
CA ALA A 123 13.93 -3.52 -3.28
C ALA A 123 15.35 -3.27 -2.77
N ARG A 124 15.90 -2.09 -3.08
CA ARG A 124 17.23 -1.64 -2.61
C ARG A 124 17.07 -0.48 -1.63
N GLY A 125 17.97 -0.38 -0.66
CA GLY A 125 17.95 0.69 0.34
C GLY A 125 16.97 0.46 1.49
N GLU A 126 16.47 1.55 2.07
CA GLU A 126 15.49 1.48 3.15
C GLU A 126 14.14 1.00 2.63
N ARG A 127 13.52 0.07 3.35
CA ARG A 127 12.27 -0.59 2.94
C ARG A 127 11.22 -0.35 4.00
N PHE A 128 10.08 0.15 3.55
CA PHE A 128 8.90 0.40 4.35
C PHE A 128 7.75 -0.44 3.84
N VAL A 129 6.94 -0.95 4.77
CA VAL A 129 5.64 -1.55 4.49
C VAL A 129 4.58 -0.74 5.22
N SER A 130 3.60 -0.25 4.48
CA SER A 130 2.46 0.44 5.06
C SER A 130 1.34 -0.54 5.40
N ILE A 131 0.80 -0.38 6.61
CA ILE A 131 -0.46 -1.02 7.03
C ILE A 131 -1.59 0.00 7.25
N THR A 132 -1.36 1.26 6.85
CA THR A 132 -2.36 2.34 6.94
C THR A 132 -3.60 2.04 6.10
N THR A 133 -3.41 1.32 4.99
CA THR A 133 -4.44 0.97 4.03
C THR A 133 -4.54 -0.53 3.87
N GLY A 134 -5.75 -0.99 3.53
CA GLY A 134 -6.03 -2.39 3.24
C GLY A 134 -7.07 -3.01 4.18
N PHE A 135 -7.64 -4.12 3.76
CA PHE A 135 -8.49 -4.96 4.62
C PHE A 135 -7.66 -5.52 5.78
N ASN A 136 -8.25 -5.69 6.97
CA ASN A 136 -7.53 -6.09 8.18
C ASN A 136 -6.59 -7.30 7.98
N LEU A 137 -6.99 -8.31 7.20
CA LEU A 137 -6.14 -9.47 6.90
C LEU A 137 -4.97 -9.13 5.96
N VAL A 138 -5.19 -8.31 4.93
CA VAL A 138 -4.14 -7.87 4.01
C VAL A 138 -3.04 -7.12 4.77
N ALA A 139 -3.45 -6.20 5.65
CA ALA A 139 -2.53 -5.42 6.49
C ALA A 139 -1.66 -6.33 7.38
N VAL A 140 -2.27 -7.36 8.01
CA VAL A 140 -1.54 -8.33 8.84
C VAL A 140 -0.50 -9.12 8.03
N TYR A 141 -0.86 -9.65 6.87
CA TYR A 141 0.08 -10.42 6.05
C TYR A 141 1.18 -9.53 5.44
N LEU A 142 0.87 -8.26 5.12
CA LEU A 142 1.88 -7.29 4.72
C LEU A 142 2.84 -6.97 5.87
N ALA A 143 2.35 -6.74 7.09
CA ALA A 143 3.19 -6.54 8.26
C ALA A 143 4.14 -7.74 8.47
N LEU A 144 3.59 -8.95 8.38
CA LEU A 144 4.38 -10.19 8.46
C LEU A 144 5.47 -10.25 7.39
N ALA A 145 5.13 -9.97 6.13
CA ALA A 145 6.09 -9.91 5.04
C ALA A 145 7.19 -8.87 5.32
N GLY A 146 6.80 -7.69 5.80
CA GLY A 146 7.70 -6.61 6.17
C GLY A 146 8.71 -7.04 7.23
N TRP A 147 8.23 -7.59 8.35
CA TRP A 147 9.10 -8.07 9.42
C TRP A 147 10.02 -9.22 8.98
N MET A 148 9.51 -10.16 8.18
CA MET A 148 10.31 -11.27 7.63
C MET A 148 11.41 -10.77 6.69
N ALA A 149 11.12 -9.75 5.88
CA ALA A 149 12.09 -9.17 4.94
C ALA A 149 13.03 -8.13 5.59
N GLY A 150 12.81 -7.79 6.88
CA GLY A 150 13.57 -6.75 7.57
C GLY A 150 13.21 -5.33 7.11
N ALA A 151 11.99 -5.12 6.64
CA ALA A 151 11.43 -3.80 6.36
C ALA A 151 10.81 -3.20 7.63
N ARG A 152 10.72 -1.86 7.66
CA ARG A 152 10.03 -1.10 8.70
C ARG A 152 8.53 -1.12 8.41
N VAL A 153 7.73 -1.67 9.32
CA VAL A 153 6.28 -1.69 9.18
C VAL A 153 5.73 -0.43 9.83
N VAL A 154 4.94 0.35 9.11
CA VAL A 154 4.45 1.65 9.58
C VAL A 154 2.96 1.81 9.36
N TYR A 155 2.31 2.57 10.24
CA TYR A 155 1.03 3.22 9.96
C TYR A 155 1.18 4.74 10.03
N VAL A 156 0.35 5.46 9.28
CA VAL A 156 0.33 6.92 9.26
C VAL A 156 -1.02 7.41 9.72
N ASP A 157 -1.04 8.27 10.73
CA ASP A 157 -2.28 8.86 11.24
C ASP A 157 -2.82 9.97 10.32
N GLU A 158 -4.02 10.47 10.63
CA GLU A 158 -4.67 11.53 9.84
C GLU A 158 -3.84 12.84 9.82
N GLY A 159 -3.03 13.09 10.85
CA GLY A 159 -2.13 14.24 10.93
C GLY A 159 -0.82 14.06 10.13
N GLY A 160 -0.55 12.86 9.63
CA GLY A 160 0.69 12.53 8.92
C GLY A 160 1.82 12.07 9.83
N GLY A 161 1.54 11.78 11.10
CA GLY A 161 2.48 11.15 12.01
C GLY A 161 2.78 9.71 11.59
N VAL A 162 4.07 9.37 11.48
CA VAL A 162 4.51 8.01 11.13
C VAL A 162 4.79 7.23 12.40
N HIS A 163 4.12 6.09 12.55
CA HIS A 163 4.24 5.21 13.70
C HIS A 163 4.76 3.86 13.27
N GLU A 164 5.87 3.43 13.84
CA GLU A 164 6.45 2.11 13.54
C GLU A 164 5.76 1.03 14.37
N VAL A 165 5.30 -0.02 13.70
CA VAL A 165 4.62 -1.14 14.33
C VAL A 165 5.67 -2.05 14.97
N PRO A 166 5.56 -2.32 16.29
CA PRO A 166 6.56 -3.10 16.99
C PRO A 166 6.65 -4.51 16.40
N ARG A 167 7.89 -4.92 16.13
CA ARG A 167 8.19 -6.32 15.81
C ARG A 167 8.38 -7.06 17.12
N VAL A 168 7.55 -8.07 17.38
CA VAL A 168 7.80 -9.00 18.47
C VAL A 168 9.11 -9.74 18.20
N ARG A 169 10.11 -9.52 19.06
CA ARG A 169 11.38 -10.26 19.08
C ARG A 169 11.44 -10.97 20.43
N GLY A 170 11.32 -12.29 20.45
CA GLY A 170 11.40 -13.06 21.70
C GLY A 170 10.53 -14.32 21.71
N ALA A 171 10.87 -15.27 22.59
CA ALA A 171 10.01 -16.40 22.94
C ALA A 171 8.73 -15.89 23.67
N PRO A 172 7.68 -16.72 23.84
CA PRO A 172 6.44 -16.27 24.49
C PRO A 172 6.75 -15.88 25.96
N GLY A 173 6.88 -14.59 26.24
CA GLY A 173 7.29 -14.06 27.54
C GLY A 173 7.72 -12.59 27.51
N ASP A 174 8.31 -12.14 26.40
CA ASP A 174 8.88 -10.78 26.27
C ASP A 174 7.99 -9.78 25.52
N VAL A 175 6.68 -10.09 25.38
CA VAL A 175 5.77 -9.20 24.66
C VAL A 175 5.19 -8.17 25.62
N GLU A 176 5.85 -7.02 25.74
CA GLU A 176 5.18 -5.82 26.24
C GLU A 176 4.21 -5.32 25.15
N ILE A 177 2.95 -5.72 25.28
CA ILE A 177 1.84 -5.08 24.59
C ILE A 177 1.54 -3.81 25.39
N PHE A 178 1.88 -2.65 24.85
CA PHE A 178 1.66 -1.35 25.51
C PHE A 178 0.19 -1.18 25.93
N LYS A 179 0.02 -0.65 27.15
CA LYS A 179 -1.25 -0.15 27.69
C LYS A 179 -1.67 1.16 27.01
#